data_AF-A0A7S3KI74-F1
#
_entry.id   AF-A0A7S3KI74-F1
#
_cell.length_a   1.000
_cell.length_b   1.000
_cell.length_c   1.000
_cell.angle_alpha   90.00
_cell.angle_beta   90.00
_cell.angle_gamma   90.00
#
_symmetry.space_group_name_H-M   'P 1'
#
loop_
_entity.id
_entity.type
_entity.pdbx_description
1 polymer ?
#
loop_
_entity_poly.entity_id
_entity_poly.type
_entity_poly.pdbx_seq_one_letter_code
_entity_poly.pdbx_strand_id
1 'polypeptide(L)'
;LYFKEMSNLFVKPDALFKILTEQRSIGLKLFYVGMGRSAEHSFYTRSLPSANLLNLHEFTESSPNLFTTPSPTLFNVMMKKLNILDESDVVLYNGISTAKAWFIMKYYGHPSTRILC
;
A
#
# COMPACT_ATOMS: atom_id res chain seq x y z
N LEU A 1 -16.08 10.90 17.03
CA LEU A 1 -14.93 11.28 16.15
C LEU A 1 -14.33 10.09 15.40
N TYR A 2 -14.14 8.92 16.03
CA TYR A 2 -13.59 7.70 15.38
C TYR A 2 -14.32 7.21 14.11
N PHE A 3 -15.65 7.33 14.01
CA PHE A 3 -16.39 6.81 12.85
C PHE A 3 -16.23 7.63 11.55
N LYS A 4 -15.84 8.91 11.65
CA LYS A 4 -15.69 9.78 10.47
C LYS A 4 -14.37 9.54 9.73
N GLU A 5 -13.37 8.95 10.39
CA GLU A 5 -12.11 8.56 9.73
C GLU A 5 -12.23 7.26 8.94
N MET A 6 -13.14 6.36 9.32
CA MET A 6 -13.33 5.08 8.63
C MET A 6 -13.96 5.22 7.25
N SER A 7 -14.72 6.30 6.97
CA SER A 7 -15.32 6.50 5.65
C SER A 7 -14.29 6.73 4.54
N ASN A 8 -13.06 7.12 4.89
CA ASN A 8 -11.96 7.31 3.95
C ASN A 8 -11.00 6.11 3.91
N LEU A 9 -11.30 5.02 4.63
CA LEU A 9 -10.47 3.82 4.65
C LEU A 9 -10.48 3.09 3.31
N PHE A 10 -11.65 3.03 2.67
CA PHE A 10 -11.88 2.22 1.49
C PHE A 10 -12.10 3.07 0.25
N VAL A 11 -11.59 2.59 -0.89
CA VAL A 11 -11.90 3.11 -2.22
C VAL A 11 -12.57 2.01 -3.02
N LYS A 12 -13.69 2.34 -3.68
CA LYS A 12 -14.40 1.41 -4.56
C LYS A 12 -13.74 1.38 -5.95
N PRO A 13 -13.88 0.30 -6.75
CA PRO A 13 -13.32 0.20 -8.09
C PRO A 13 -13.71 1.38 -8.99
N ASP A 14 -14.99 1.74 -9.03
CA ASP A 14 -15.48 2.84 -9.89
C ASP A 14 -14.88 4.20 -9.48
N ALA A 15 -14.71 4.42 -8.18
CA ALA A 15 -14.09 5.63 -7.65
C ALA A 15 -12.60 5.68 -8.00
N LEU A 16 -11.88 4.56 -7.87
CA LEU A 16 -10.48 4.46 -8.27
C LEU A 16 -10.34 4.68 -9.78
N PHE A 17 -11.18 4.06 -10.60
CA PHE A 17 -11.17 4.22 -12.04
C PHE A 17 -11.33 5.68 -12.44
N LYS A 18 -12.30 6.37 -11.84
CA LYS A 18 -12.53 7.81 -12.03
C LYS A 18 -11.28 8.64 -11.68
N ILE A 19 -10.64 8.36 -10.54
CA ILE A 19 -9.40 9.04 -10.12
C ILE A 19 -8.27 8.85 -11.15
N LEU A 20 -8.13 7.62 -11.66
CA LEU A 20 -7.09 7.29 -12.63
C LEU A 20 -7.32 7.97 -14.00
N THR A 21 -8.58 8.14 -14.42
CA THR A 21 -8.93 8.72 -15.72
C THR A 21 -8.98 10.26 -15.75
N GLU A 22 -9.33 10.92 -14.64
CA GLU A 22 -9.60 12.37 -14.60
C GLU A 22 -8.36 13.26 -14.36
N GLN A 23 -7.14 12.79 -14.69
CA GLN A 23 -5.86 13.51 -14.43
C GLN A 23 -5.60 13.93 -12.97
N ARG A 24 -6.44 13.51 -12.00
CA ARG A 24 -6.14 13.55 -10.56
C ARG A 24 -5.10 12.50 -10.14
N SER A 25 -4.55 11.77 -11.09
CA SER A 25 -3.56 10.70 -10.92
C SER A 25 -2.16 11.20 -10.58
N ILE A 26 -1.85 12.49 -10.77
CA ILE A 26 -0.48 13.04 -10.64
C ILE A 26 0.12 12.82 -9.23
N GLY A 27 -0.68 12.53 -8.22
CA GLY A 27 -0.21 12.20 -6.85
C GLY A 27 -0.58 10.81 -6.33
N LEU A 28 -1.34 10.00 -7.08
CA LEU A 28 -1.85 8.71 -6.57
C LEU A 28 -0.78 7.62 -6.72
N LYS A 29 -0.45 6.96 -5.61
CA LYS A 29 0.43 5.79 -5.56
C LYS A 29 -0.39 4.52 -5.37
N LEU A 30 -0.52 3.74 -6.44
CA LEU A 30 -1.24 2.47 -6.44
C LEU A 30 -0.27 1.32 -6.16
N PHE A 31 -0.57 0.46 -5.19
CA PHE A 31 0.26 -0.70 -4.86
C PHE A 31 -0.52 -2.01 -4.82
N TYR A 32 -0.01 -2.99 -5.56
CA TYR A 32 -0.31 -4.39 -5.35
C TYR A 32 0.50 -4.88 -4.15
N VAL A 33 -0.16 -5.38 -3.11
CA VAL A 33 0.50 -5.83 -1.87
C VAL A 33 0.63 -7.34 -1.87
N GLY A 34 1.82 -7.88 -1.66
CA GLY A 34 1.99 -9.33 -1.52
C GLY A 34 3.22 -9.71 -0.71
N MET A 35 3.49 -11.01 -0.65
CA MET A 35 4.61 -11.59 0.10
C MET A 35 5.47 -12.49 -0.80
N GLY A 36 6.78 -12.24 -0.83
CA GLY A 36 7.77 -13.12 -1.43
C GLY A 36 7.66 -13.28 -2.96
N ARG A 37 8.31 -14.33 -3.49
CA ARG A 37 8.45 -14.55 -4.94
C ARG A 37 7.13 -14.80 -5.67
N SER A 38 6.13 -15.37 -5.00
CA SER A 38 4.81 -15.59 -5.59
C SER A 38 4.05 -14.29 -5.84
N ALA A 39 4.28 -13.26 -5.03
CA ALA A 39 3.69 -11.95 -5.22
C ALA A 39 4.26 -11.22 -6.44
N GLU A 40 5.57 -11.32 -6.68
CA GLU A 40 6.22 -10.76 -7.87
C GLU A 40 5.60 -11.34 -9.14
N HIS A 41 5.49 -12.66 -9.23
CA HIS A 41 4.85 -13.32 -10.38
C HIS A 41 3.39 -12.91 -10.57
N SER A 42 2.62 -12.81 -9.49
CA SER A 42 1.20 -12.41 -9.55
C SER A 42 1.04 -10.94 -9.98
N PHE A 43 1.93 -10.07 -9.51
CA PHE A 43 1.96 -8.66 -9.89
C PHE A 43 2.19 -8.49 -11.39
N TYR A 44 3.20 -9.15 -11.95
CA TYR A 44 3.50 -9.03 -13.39
C TYR A 44 2.43 -9.64 -14.30
N THR A 45 1.56 -10.50 -13.78
CA THR A 45 0.52 -11.17 -14.58
C THR A 45 -0.85 -10.51 -14.50
N ARG A 46 -1.21 -9.88 -13.37
CA ARG A 46 -2.60 -9.45 -13.10
C ARG A 46 -2.74 -8.09 -12.41
N SER A 47 -1.66 -7.30 -12.30
CA SER A 47 -1.75 -6.00 -11.65
C SER A 47 -2.53 -4.98 -12.47
N LEU A 48 -3.12 -4.02 -11.76
CA LEU A 48 -3.70 -2.81 -12.35
C LEU A 48 -2.60 -1.97 -13.02
N PRO A 49 -2.89 -1.29 -14.14
CA PRO A 49 -1.95 -0.36 -14.77
C PRO A 49 -1.40 0.67 -13.78
N SER A 50 -0.12 1.01 -13.91
CA SER A 50 0.60 1.97 -13.06
C SER A 50 0.72 1.58 -11.58
N ALA A 51 0.28 0.36 -11.20
CA ALA A 51 0.54 -0.15 -9.87
C ALA A 51 2.03 -0.46 -9.70
N ASN A 52 2.53 -0.25 -8.49
CA ASN A 52 3.83 -0.73 -8.04
C ASN A 52 3.66 -1.96 -7.15
N LEU A 53 4.71 -2.77 -7.03
CA LEU A 53 4.71 -3.89 -6.10
C LEU A 53 5.16 -3.42 -4.71
N LEU A 54 4.33 -3.69 -3.69
CA LEU A 54 4.72 -3.61 -2.28
C LEU A 54 4.89 -5.04 -1.77
N ASN A 55 6.13 -5.52 -1.78
CA ASN A 55 6.48 -6.84 -1.25
C ASN A 55 6.76 -6.74 0.26
N LEU A 56 5.80 -7.17 1.07
CA LEU A 56 5.88 -7.11 2.53
C LEU A 56 6.99 -7.99 3.12
N HIS A 57 7.54 -8.94 2.35
CA HIS A 57 8.74 -9.69 2.76
C HIS A 57 9.98 -8.77 2.84
N GLU A 58 10.00 -7.65 2.13
CA GLU A 58 11.10 -6.67 2.22
C GLU A 58 11.00 -5.81 3.49
N PHE A 59 9.86 -5.84 4.19
CA PHE A 59 9.62 -5.11 5.43
C PHE A 59 9.92 -5.94 6.68
N THR A 60 10.43 -7.16 6.53
CA THR A 60 10.85 -7.98 7.67
C THR A 60 12.34 -7.84 7.87
N GLU A 61 12.75 -7.30 9.02
CA GLU A 61 14.12 -7.50 9.50
C GLU A 61 14.34 -9.00 9.67
N SER A 62 15.56 -9.49 9.46
CA SER A 62 16.03 -10.89 9.30
C SER A 62 15.54 -11.97 10.29
N SER A 63 14.61 -11.64 11.18
CA SER A 63 13.77 -12.54 11.96
C SER A 63 12.83 -13.38 11.07
N PRO A 64 12.66 -14.68 11.37
CA PRO A 64 11.67 -15.53 10.69
C PRO A 64 10.22 -15.13 11.01
N ASN A 65 10.01 -14.18 11.92
CA ASN A 65 8.68 -13.76 12.32
C ASN A 65 8.10 -12.75 11.32
N LEU A 66 7.44 -13.28 10.30
CA LEU A 66 6.78 -12.53 9.22
C LEU A 66 5.64 -11.61 9.69
N PHE A 67 5.35 -11.52 11.00
CA PHE A 67 4.25 -10.74 11.57
C PHE A 67 4.68 -9.49 12.32
N THR A 68 5.99 -9.25 12.48
CA THR A 68 6.46 -8.03 13.14
C THR A 68 6.34 -6.83 12.20
N THR A 69 6.08 -5.66 12.79
CA THR A 69 6.27 -4.39 12.10
C THR A 69 7.77 -4.19 11.81
N PRO A 70 8.16 -3.53 10.71
CA PRO A 70 9.56 -3.17 10.45
C PRO A 70 10.14 -2.30 11.56
N SER A 71 11.45 -2.04 11.59
CA SER A 71 11.97 -0.90 12.35
C SER A 71 11.64 0.42 11.63
N PRO A 72 11.65 1.56 12.34
CA PRO A 72 11.50 2.87 11.70
C PRO A 72 12.53 3.11 10.58
N THR A 73 13.76 2.64 10.76
CA THR A 73 14.84 2.77 9.76
C THR A 73 14.50 1.99 8.49
N LEU A 74 14.10 0.72 8.63
CA LEU A 74 13.71 -0.11 7.48
C LEU A 74 12.47 0.47 6.79
N PHE A 75 11.47 0.91 7.55
CA PHE A 75 10.27 1.54 7.00
C PHE A 75 10.63 2.76 6.14
N ASN A 76 11.49 3.65 6.64
CA ASN A 76 11.92 4.84 5.90
C ASN A 76 12.71 4.51 4.62
N VAL A 77 13.57 3.48 4.66
CA VAL A 77 14.26 2.99 3.46
C VAL A 77 13.26 2.49 2.42
N MET A 78 12.25 1.75 2.85
CA MET A 78 11.21 1.22 1.97
C MET A 78 10.33 2.32 1.37
N MET A 79 9.92 3.33 2.15
CA MET A 79 9.15 4.46 1.62
C MET A 79 9.92 5.22 0.54
N LYS A 80 11.22 5.46 0.77
CA LYS A 80 12.10 6.08 -0.24
C LYS A 80 12.21 5.22 -1.51
N LYS A 81 12.44 3.91 -1.35
CA LYS A 81 12.51 2.96 -2.49
C LYS A 81 11.23 2.96 -3.32
N LEU A 82 10.07 3.04 -2.67
CA LEU A 82 8.76 3.06 -3.31
C LEU A 82 8.31 4.47 -3.75
N ASN A 83 9.15 5.49 -3.53
CA ASN A 83 8.84 6.89 -3.77
C ASN A 83 7.51 7.32 -3.15
N ILE A 84 7.29 6.92 -1.89
CA ILE A 84 6.18 7.35 -1.05
C ILE A 84 6.67 8.51 -0.19
N LEU A 85 6.01 9.65 -0.34
CA LEU A 85 6.21 10.86 0.46
C LEU A 85 5.10 10.96 1.52
N ASP A 86 5.28 11.81 2.53
CA ASP A 86 4.34 11.96 3.65
C ASP A 86 2.94 12.36 3.16
N GLU A 87 2.87 13.19 2.12
CA GLU A 87 1.64 13.68 1.47
C GLU A 87 1.09 12.76 0.38
N SER A 88 1.77 11.65 0.07
CA SER A 88 1.32 10.75 -1.00
C SER A 88 -0.06 10.17 -0.70
N ASP A 89 -0.96 10.21 -1.69
CA ASP A 89 -2.22 9.49 -1.65
C ASP A 89 -1.96 8.04 -2.06
N VAL A 90 -2.12 7.11 -1.14
CA VAL A 90 -1.73 5.71 -1.33
C VAL A 90 -2.98 4.82 -1.38
N VAL A 91 -3.11 4.00 -2.42
CA VAL A 91 -4.13 2.97 -2.52
C VAL A 91 -3.47 1.61 -2.59
N LEU A 92 -3.85 0.73 -1.66
CA LEU A 92 -3.34 -0.62 -1.53
C LEU A 92 -4.42 -1.63 -1.94
N TYR A 93 -4.02 -2.71 -2.62
CA TYR A 93 -4.92 -3.81 -2.96
C TYR A 93 -4.18 -5.15 -2.96
N ASN A 94 -4.94 -6.24 -3.17
CA ASN A 94 -4.52 -7.66 -3.10
C ASN A 94 -4.70 -8.36 -1.74
N GLY A 95 -5.96 -8.61 -1.36
CA GLY A 95 -6.36 -9.60 -0.35
C GLY A 95 -5.94 -9.26 1.09
N ILE A 96 -5.68 -10.29 1.89
CA ILE A 96 -5.42 -10.16 3.34
C ILE A 96 -4.14 -9.36 3.62
N SER A 97 -3.12 -9.48 2.77
CA SER A 97 -1.85 -8.77 2.91
C SER A 97 -2.02 -7.25 2.87
N THR A 98 -3.05 -6.76 2.17
CA THR A 98 -3.39 -5.33 2.10
C THR A 98 -3.71 -4.74 3.46
N ALA A 99 -4.43 -5.46 4.33
CA ALA A 99 -4.76 -4.96 5.67
C ALA A 99 -3.50 -4.78 6.53
N LYS A 100 -2.53 -5.68 6.41
CA LYS A 100 -1.24 -5.58 7.13
C LYS A 100 -0.43 -4.38 6.63
N ALA A 101 -0.30 -4.22 5.31
CA ALA A 101 0.39 -3.07 4.74
C ALA A 101 -0.27 -1.76 5.18
N TRP A 102 -1.60 -1.70 5.12
CA TRP A 102 -2.36 -0.55 5.59
C TRP A 102 -2.08 -0.21 7.06
N PHE A 103 -2.08 -1.22 7.94
CA PHE A 103 -1.76 -1.03 9.35
C PHE A 103 -0.36 -0.47 9.56
N ILE A 104 0.66 -1.02 8.87
CA ILE A 104 2.05 -0.52 8.94
C ILE A 104 2.11 0.94 8.50
N MET A 105 1.49 1.30 7.38
CA MET A 105 1.47 2.67 6.87
C MET A 105 0.86 3.66 7.88
N LYS A 106 -0.25 3.26 8.53
CA LYS A 106 -0.89 4.10 9.57
C LYS A 106 -0.04 4.21 10.82
N TYR A 107 0.57 3.10 11.25
CA TYR A 107 1.43 3.07 12.44
C TYR A 107 2.61 4.05 12.31
N TYR A 108 3.16 4.22 11.11
CA TYR A 108 4.25 5.17 10.83
C TYR A 108 3.79 6.57 10.39
N GLY A 109 2.50 6.88 10.44
CA GLY A 109 2.02 8.25 10.20
C GLY A 109 1.74 8.60 8.73
N HIS A 110 1.34 7.64 7.89
CA HIS A 110 0.79 7.91 6.55
C HIS A 110 -0.76 7.83 6.54
N PRO A 111 -1.47 8.89 6.97
CA PRO A 111 -2.92 8.88 7.10
C PRO A 111 -3.66 8.83 5.76
N SER A 112 -3.02 9.22 4.64
CA SER A 112 -3.62 9.18 3.29
C SER A 112 -3.53 7.80 2.62
N THR A 113 -3.49 6.72 3.40
CA THR A 113 -3.45 5.34 2.90
C THR A 113 -4.84 4.68 2.97
N ARG A 114 -5.30 4.15 1.83
CA ARG A 114 -6.61 3.52 1.63
C ARG A 114 -6.50 2.12 1.04
N ILE A 115 -7.56 1.34 1.18
CA ILE A 115 -7.70 -0.03 0.68
C ILE A 115 -8.70 -0.06 -0.47
N LEU A 116 -8.34 -0.64 -1.61
CA LEU A 116 -9.29 -0.96 -2.67
C LEU A 116 -10.10 -2.19 -2.26
N CYS A 117 -11.43 -2.04 -2.20
CA CYS A 117 -12.37 -3.11 -1.84
C CYS A 117 -13.45 -3.30 -2.90
#